data_AF-A0AAN9SWH4-F1
#
_entry.id   AF-A0AAN9SWH4-F1
#
_cell.length_a   1.000
_cell.length_b   1.000
_cell.length_c   1.000
_cell.angle_alpha   90.00
_cell.angle_beta   90.00
_cell.angle_gamma   90.00
#
_symmetry.space_group_name_H-M   'P 1'
#
loop_
_entity.id
_entity.type
_entity.pdbx_description
1 polymer ?
#
loop_
_entity_poly.entity_id
_entity_poly.type
_entity_poly.pdbx_seq_one_letter_code
_entity_poly.pdbx_strand_id
1 'polypeptide(L)'
;MWDCSDLVSLLLKQSEAKLLFVDYEFLDIAQEALQILSKTTIKLPCLVLINSECGDPSPVTPNNNKSPSLIYEDLIAKVNLEFEVKRPMDELDPITISYTSGTTANLQKNISSIELEAVSFSHPAVFEAAVVGKPDDYWGETPYAFVKLKEGCSATAEEIIKFCQIRLSPFMAPRTVVFSDLPMTSTGKTQKHVLRDKAKAMKSLFKKNITPL
;
A
#
# COMPACT_ATOMS: atom_id res chain seq x y z
N MET A 1 1.76 -8.87 14.38
CA MET A 1 0.35 -9.29 14.26
C MET A 1 -0.42 -7.98 14.30
N TRP A 2 -1.08 -7.60 13.22
CA TRP A 2 -1.82 -6.33 13.16
C TRP A 2 -3.10 -6.48 13.98
N ASP A 3 -3.50 -5.42 14.68
CA ASP A 3 -4.81 -5.38 15.31
C ASP A 3 -5.90 -5.16 14.24
N CYS A 4 -7.11 -5.66 14.48
CA CYS A 4 -8.24 -5.48 13.55
C CYS A 4 -8.51 -3.99 13.31
N SER A 5 -8.37 -3.16 14.34
CA SER A 5 -8.60 -1.71 14.29
C SER A 5 -7.58 -0.98 13.39
N ASP A 6 -6.31 -1.43 13.38
CA ASP A 6 -5.26 -0.87 12.49
C ASP A 6 -5.60 -1.13 11.02
N LEU A 7 -6.04 -2.35 10.72
CA LEU A 7 -6.45 -2.77 9.38
C LEU A 7 -7.61 -1.91 8.89
N VAL A 8 -8.68 -1.82 9.68
CA VAL A 8 -9.87 -1.02 9.34
C VAL A 8 -9.50 0.45 9.14
N SER A 9 -8.66 1.03 10.01
CA SER A 9 -8.20 2.42 9.87
C SER A 9 -7.49 2.68 8.53
N LEU A 10 -6.65 1.74 8.10
CA LEU A 10 -5.93 1.81 6.84
C LEU A 10 -6.87 1.72 5.63
N LEU A 11 -7.88 0.84 5.69
CA LEU A 11 -8.90 0.71 4.64
C LEU A 11 -9.74 1.97 4.50
N LEU A 12 -10.17 2.58 5.62
CA LEU A 12 -10.91 3.84 5.63
C LEU A 12 -10.10 4.98 5.01
N LYS A 13 -8.79 5.02 5.31
CA LYS A 13 -7.87 5.98 4.71
C LYS A 13 -7.73 5.82 3.20
N GLN A 14 -7.62 4.59 2.69
CA GLN A 14 -7.40 4.32 1.26
C GLN A 14 -8.67 4.54 0.42
N SER A 15 -9.82 4.20 0.98
CA SER A 15 -11.12 4.38 0.32
C SER A 15 -11.63 5.83 0.37
N GLU A 16 -10.96 6.70 1.12
CA GLU A 16 -11.41 8.07 1.43
C GLU A 16 -12.89 8.08 1.88
N ALA A 17 -13.24 7.10 2.72
CA ALA A 17 -14.61 6.85 3.13
C ALA A 17 -15.23 8.12 3.74
N LYS A 18 -16.47 8.42 3.32
CA LYS A 18 -17.25 9.54 3.86
C LYS A 18 -18.27 9.08 4.90
N LEU A 19 -18.77 7.86 4.74
CA LEU A 19 -19.71 7.18 5.61
C LEU A 19 -19.13 5.81 5.96
N LEU A 20 -19.31 5.40 7.21
CA LEU A 20 -18.91 4.09 7.71
C LEU A 20 -20.11 3.46 8.41
N PHE A 21 -20.69 2.44 7.79
CA PHE A 21 -21.79 1.66 8.37
C PHE A 21 -21.21 0.49 9.16
N VAL A 22 -21.69 0.31 10.39
CA VAL A 22 -21.12 -0.68 11.32
C VAL A 22 -22.25 -1.31 12.12
N ASP A 23 -22.30 -2.64 12.15
CA ASP A 23 -23.17 -3.36 13.08
C ASP A 23 -22.73 -3.12 14.52
N TYR A 24 -23.69 -3.00 15.43
CA TYR A 24 -23.43 -2.71 16.85
C TYR A 24 -22.32 -3.58 17.48
N GLU A 25 -22.24 -4.87 17.10
CA GLU A 25 -21.25 -5.83 17.59
C GLU A 25 -19.79 -5.45 17.27
N PHE A 26 -19.57 -4.63 16.24
CA PHE A 26 -18.24 -4.18 15.80
C PHE A 26 -17.96 -2.71 16.13
N LEU A 27 -18.80 -2.08 16.96
CA LEU A 27 -18.68 -0.66 17.32
C LEU A 27 -17.31 -0.33 17.94
N ASP A 28 -16.81 -1.18 18.83
CA ASP A 28 -15.53 -0.95 19.53
C ASP A 28 -14.36 -0.90 18.53
N ILE A 29 -14.28 -1.88 17.62
CA ILE A 29 -13.26 -1.94 16.56
C ILE A 29 -13.34 -0.70 15.66
N ALA A 30 -14.56 -0.28 15.30
CA ALA A 30 -14.76 0.90 14.47
C ALA A 30 -14.33 2.20 15.19
N GLN A 31 -14.67 2.36 16.48
CA GLN A 31 -14.27 3.52 17.27
C GLN A 31 -12.74 3.60 17.41
N GLU A 32 -12.08 2.48 17.71
CA GLU A 32 -10.62 2.41 17.75
C GLU A 32 -9.99 2.76 16.40
N ALA A 33 -10.52 2.22 15.29
CA ALA A 33 -10.05 2.53 13.95
C ALA A 33 -10.18 4.03 13.60
N LEU A 34 -11.27 4.66 14.01
CA LEU A 34 -11.49 6.11 13.86
C LEU A 34 -10.55 6.92 14.75
N GLN A 35 -10.27 6.47 15.98
CA GLN A 35 -9.29 7.11 16.85
C GLN A 35 -7.88 7.05 16.23
N ILE A 36 -7.50 5.92 15.64
CA ILE A 36 -6.24 5.81 14.89
C ILE A 36 -6.23 6.78 13.70
N LEU A 37 -7.33 6.83 12.93
CA LEU A 37 -7.44 7.70 11.75
C LEU A 37 -7.41 9.18 12.12
N SER A 38 -7.94 9.56 13.28
CA SER A 38 -7.96 10.93 13.79
C SER A 38 -6.56 11.54 14.01
N LYS A 39 -5.53 10.68 14.13
CA LYS A 39 -4.13 11.10 14.24
C LYS A 39 -3.52 11.52 12.90
N THR A 40 -4.26 11.39 11.79
CA THR A 40 -3.85 11.76 10.44
C THR A 40 -4.55 13.05 9.97
N THR A 41 -4.08 13.66 8.88
CA THR A 41 -4.67 14.89 8.31
C THR A 41 -5.99 14.67 7.54
N ILE A 42 -6.52 13.45 7.55
CA ILE A 42 -7.67 13.06 6.71
C ILE A 42 -8.97 13.36 7.45
N LYS A 43 -10.00 13.76 6.69
CA LYS A 43 -11.36 13.94 7.23
C LYS A 43 -11.92 12.59 7.66
N LEU A 44 -12.36 12.50 8.92
CA LEU A 44 -13.00 11.29 9.46
C LEU A 44 -14.34 11.01 8.77
N PRO A 45 -14.64 9.74 8.43
CA PRO A 45 -15.97 9.35 7.99
C PRO A 45 -16.99 9.54 9.11
N CYS A 46 -18.23 9.84 8.72
CA CYS A 46 -19.36 9.83 9.64
C CYS A 46 -19.76 8.37 9.93
N LEU A 47 -19.87 8.02 11.21
CA LEU A 47 -20.21 6.67 11.65
C LEU A 47 -21.73 6.50 11.64
N VAL A 48 -22.21 5.43 11.02
CA VAL A 48 -23.62 5.03 11.00
C VAL A 48 -23.73 3.67 11.68
N LEU A 49 -24.41 3.62 12.81
CA LEU A 49 -24.60 2.41 13.59
C LEU A 49 -25.85 1.66 13.11
N ILE A 50 -25.70 0.38 12.82
CA ILE A 50 -26.78 -0.54 12.49
C ILE A 50 -27.09 -1.33 13.76
N ASN A 51 -28.31 -1.23 14.25
CA ASN A 51 -28.72 -1.97 15.44
C ASN A 51 -29.07 -3.41 15.07
N SER A 52 -28.68 -4.36 15.92
CA SER A 52 -29.13 -5.75 15.78
C SER A 52 -30.59 -5.81 16.27
N GLU A 53 -31.54 -6.13 15.40
CA GLU A 53 -32.95 -6.20 15.75
C GLU A 53 -33.23 -7.34 16.75
N CYS A 54 -33.32 -7.02 18.05
CA CYS A 54 -34.26 -7.63 19.00
C CYS A 54 -34.10 -7.02 20.41
N GLY A 55 -35.06 -6.18 20.82
CA GLY A 55 -35.38 -5.96 22.24
C GLY A 55 -34.80 -4.71 22.90
N ASP A 56 -35.71 -3.84 23.30
CA ASP A 56 -35.61 -2.64 24.14
C ASP A 56 -34.94 -1.36 23.58
N PRO A 57 -35.70 -0.25 23.53
CA PRO A 57 -35.17 1.07 23.21
C PRO A 57 -34.51 1.63 24.47
N SER A 58 -33.40 1.05 24.92
CA SER A 58 -32.50 1.81 25.78
C SER A 58 -31.59 2.62 24.87
N PRO A 59 -31.66 3.97 24.89
CA PRO A 59 -30.71 4.80 24.18
C PRO A 59 -29.37 4.60 24.90
N VAL A 60 -28.58 3.63 24.43
CA VAL A 60 -27.18 3.52 24.82
C VAL A 60 -26.52 4.71 24.17
N THR A 61 -26.56 5.82 24.89
CA THR A 61 -25.95 7.07 24.47
C THR A 61 -24.46 6.75 24.38
N PRO A 62 -23.80 6.93 23.22
CA PRO A 62 -22.39 6.64 23.10
C PRO A 62 -21.68 7.46 24.17
N ASN A 63 -21.10 6.77 25.15
CA ASN A 63 -20.52 7.40 26.30
C ASN A 63 -19.29 8.19 25.82
N ASN A 64 -19.41 9.52 25.86
CA ASN A 64 -18.35 10.52 25.74
C ASN A 64 -17.36 10.42 24.56
N ASN A 65 -17.52 11.39 23.65
CA ASN A 65 -16.46 12.12 22.94
C ASN A 65 -15.71 11.38 21.79
N LYS A 66 -16.17 11.57 20.53
CA LYS A 66 -15.43 12.35 19.49
C LYS A 66 -15.88 12.18 18.02
N SER A 67 -16.94 11.46 17.70
CA SER A 67 -17.45 11.39 16.31
C SER A 67 -18.98 11.54 16.25
N PRO A 68 -19.54 12.26 15.26
CA PRO A 68 -20.99 12.29 15.05
C PRO A 68 -21.43 10.89 14.59
N SER A 69 -22.05 10.14 15.50
CA SER A 69 -22.66 8.85 15.19
C SER A 69 -24.13 9.06 14.81
N LEU A 70 -24.53 8.56 13.64
CA LEU A 70 -25.92 8.47 13.20
C LEU A 70 -26.43 7.05 13.43
N ILE A 71 -27.73 6.90 13.62
CA ILE A 71 -28.40 5.60 13.73
C ILE A 71 -29.03 5.28 12.37
N TYR A 72 -28.80 4.07 11.86
CA TYR A 72 -29.27 3.65 10.54
C TYR A 72 -30.80 3.77 10.42
N GLU A 73 -31.54 3.30 11.42
CA GLU A 73 -33.00 3.30 11.42
C GLU A 73 -33.58 4.72 11.38
N ASP A 74 -32.94 5.69 12.07
CA ASP A 74 -33.31 7.10 12.03
C ASP A 74 -33.09 7.73 10.66
N LEU A 75 -32.08 7.27 9.91
CA LEU A 75 -31.83 7.73 8.55
C LEU A 75 -32.90 7.21 7.59
N ILE A 76 -33.26 5.93 7.70
CA ILE A 76 -34.33 5.32 6.91
C ILE A 76 -35.67 6.03 7.16
N ALA A 77 -35.99 6.35 8.41
CA ALA A 77 -37.21 7.07 8.77
C ALA A 77 -37.30 8.48 8.15
N LYS A 78 -36.16 9.10 7.81
CA LYS A 78 -36.05 10.45 7.24
C LYS A 78 -35.83 10.46 5.73
N VAL A 79 -35.89 9.30 5.06
CA VAL A 79 -35.64 9.20 3.62
C VAL A 79 -36.67 10.02 2.83
N ASN A 80 -36.15 10.91 1.97
CA ASN A 80 -36.95 11.53 0.92
C ASN A 80 -37.08 10.55 -0.26
N LEU A 81 -38.31 10.15 -0.57
CA LEU A 81 -38.62 9.21 -1.65
C LEU A 81 -38.35 9.78 -3.06
N GLU A 82 -38.08 11.08 -3.17
CA GLU A 82 -37.80 11.75 -4.45
C GLU A 82 -36.32 11.70 -4.88
N PHE A 83 -35.47 10.92 -4.21
CA PHE A 83 -34.06 10.82 -4.60
C PHE A 83 -33.88 10.10 -5.95
N GLU A 84 -33.32 10.80 -6.92
CA GLU A 84 -33.00 10.23 -8.23
C GLU A 84 -31.79 9.28 -8.14
N VAL A 85 -32.03 7.98 -8.35
CA VAL A 85 -30.97 6.96 -8.36
C VAL A 85 -30.07 7.15 -9.57
N LYS A 86 -28.83 7.60 -9.34
CA LYS A 86 -27.79 7.63 -10.38
C LYS A 86 -27.34 6.21 -10.69
N ARG A 87 -27.66 5.75 -11.91
CA ARG A 87 -27.17 4.48 -12.44
C ARG A 87 -25.77 4.66 -13.05
N PRO A 88 -24.89 3.65 -12.97
CA PRO A 88 -23.66 3.64 -13.75
C PRO A 88 -23.99 3.71 -15.25
N MET A 89 -23.13 4.39 -16.02
CA MET A 89 -23.26 4.56 -17.47
C MET A 89 -22.82 3.29 -18.22
N ASP A 90 -21.84 2.55 -17.71
CA ASP A 90 -21.36 1.29 -18.31
C ASP A 90 -20.75 0.30 -17.29
N GLU A 91 -20.25 -0.85 -17.79
CA GLU A 91 -19.63 -1.92 -16.98
C GLU A 91 -18.27 -1.55 -16.36
N LEU A 92 -17.65 -0.44 -16.81
CA LEU A 92 -16.37 0.03 -16.31
C LEU A 92 -16.53 1.05 -15.18
N ASP A 93 -17.75 1.52 -14.91
CA ASP A 93 -18.03 2.39 -13.80
C ASP A 93 -17.92 1.65 -12.46
N PRO A 94 -17.02 2.08 -11.55
CA PRO A 94 -16.82 1.41 -10.29
C PRO A 94 -18.00 1.64 -9.35
N ILE A 95 -18.66 0.55 -8.93
CA ILE A 95 -19.80 0.59 -8.02
C ILE A 95 -19.37 0.30 -6.57
N THR A 96 -18.43 -0.62 -6.36
CA THR A 96 -18.04 -1.07 -5.01
C THR A 96 -16.61 -1.58 -5.00
N ILE A 97 -15.90 -1.33 -3.90
CA ILE A 97 -14.59 -1.91 -3.59
C ILE A 97 -14.78 -2.84 -2.40
N SER A 98 -14.38 -4.11 -2.54
CA SER A 98 -14.52 -5.13 -1.50
C SER A 98 -13.15 -5.56 -0.97
N TYR A 99 -13.02 -5.62 0.36
CA TYR A 99 -11.84 -6.12 1.05
C TYR A 99 -12.16 -7.48 1.67
N THR A 100 -11.29 -8.47 1.47
CA THR A 100 -11.44 -9.82 2.05
C THR A 100 -10.24 -10.15 2.93
N SER A 101 -10.28 -11.26 3.67
CA SER A 101 -9.17 -11.69 4.54
C SER A 101 -7.83 -11.91 3.81
N GLY A 102 -7.86 -12.07 2.48
CA GLY A 102 -6.67 -12.13 1.63
C GLY A 102 -6.16 -10.76 1.16
N THR A 103 -6.89 -9.67 1.41
CA THR A 103 -6.48 -8.33 1.00
C THR A 103 -5.40 -7.81 1.97
N THR A 104 -4.17 -7.76 1.47
CA THR A 104 -3.06 -7.14 2.18
C THR A 104 -3.27 -5.62 2.19
N ALA A 105 -3.92 -5.09 3.23
CA ALA A 105 -4.15 -3.65 3.34
C ALA A 105 -2.87 -2.82 3.46
N ASN A 106 -1.75 -3.46 3.82
CA ASN A 106 -0.45 -2.86 3.70
C ASN A 106 -0.13 -2.62 2.22
N LEU A 107 -0.40 -1.39 1.78
CA LEU A 107 0.11 -0.83 0.53
C LEU A 107 1.62 -0.52 0.61
N GLN A 108 2.40 -1.30 1.38
CA GLN A 108 3.64 -1.86 0.81
C GLN A 108 3.21 -2.66 -0.41
N LYS A 109 2.94 -1.93 -1.49
CA LYS A 109 2.60 -2.48 -2.78
C LYS A 109 3.62 -3.58 -3.01
N ASN A 110 3.19 -4.82 -3.15
CA ASN A 110 4.11 -5.90 -3.43
C ASN A 110 4.78 -5.57 -4.76
N ILE A 111 6.00 -5.04 -4.71
CA ILE A 111 6.76 -4.70 -5.90
C ILE A 111 7.30 -6.01 -6.44
N SER A 112 6.77 -6.45 -7.58
CA SER A 112 7.24 -7.66 -8.23
C SER A 112 8.67 -7.45 -8.72
N SER A 113 9.63 -8.15 -8.12
CA SER A 113 11.02 -8.11 -8.62
C SER A 113 11.10 -8.56 -10.07
N ILE A 114 10.22 -9.47 -10.50
CA ILE A 114 10.19 -10.01 -11.87
C ILE A 114 9.78 -8.93 -12.86
N GLU A 115 8.79 -8.10 -12.50
CA GLU A 115 8.33 -7.01 -13.36
C GLU A 115 9.42 -5.94 -13.53
N LEU A 116 10.07 -5.54 -12.44
CA LEU A 116 11.20 -4.61 -12.53
C LEU A 116 12.38 -5.19 -13.32
N GLU A 117 12.66 -6.47 -13.16
CA GLU A 117 13.70 -7.18 -13.92
C GLU A 117 13.38 -7.17 -15.40
N ALA A 118 12.15 -7.50 -15.78
CA ALA A 118 11.70 -7.48 -17.16
C ALA A 118 11.79 -6.08 -17.78
N VAL A 119 11.36 -5.05 -17.06
CA VAL A 119 11.47 -3.66 -17.52
C VAL A 119 12.93 -3.23 -17.64
N SER A 120 13.77 -3.51 -16.65
CA SER A 120 15.20 -3.17 -16.68
C SER A 120 15.92 -3.89 -17.83
N PHE A 121 15.61 -5.17 -18.04
CA PHE A 121 16.14 -5.98 -19.13
C PHE A 121 15.72 -5.45 -20.52
N SER A 122 14.54 -4.84 -20.63
CA SER A 122 14.08 -4.24 -21.89
C SER A 122 14.86 -2.98 -22.32
N HIS A 123 15.74 -2.44 -21.46
CA HIS A 123 16.61 -1.33 -21.82
C HIS A 123 17.66 -1.79 -22.86
N PRO A 124 17.88 -1.05 -23.97
CA PRO A 124 18.74 -1.50 -25.08
C PRO A 124 20.17 -1.89 -24.68
N ALA A 125 20.74 -1.19 -23.71
CA ALA A 125 22.10 -1.40 -23.21
C ALA A 125 22.23 -2.55 -22.18
N VAL A 126 21.12 -3.10 -21.67
CA VAL A 126 21.13 -4.09 -20.59
C VAL A 126 21.22 -5.51 -21.14
N PHE A 127 22.18 -6.28 -20.63
CA PHE A 127 22.35 -7.71 -20.92
C PHE A 127 21.59 -8.58 -19.94
N GLU A 128 21.63 -8.24 -18.64
CA GLU A 128 20.94 -8.99 -17.59
C GLU A 128 20.60 -8.05 -16.44
N ALA A 129 19.48 -8.28 -15.75
CA ALA A 129 19.05 -7.49 -14.61
C ALA A 129 18.49 -8.39 -13.51
N ALA A 130 18.80 -8.04 -12.25
CA ALA A 130 18.27 -8.71 -11.08
C ALA A 130 17.93 -7.68 -10.00
N VAL A 131 16.76 -7.80 -9.39
CA VAL A 131 16.24 -6.83 -8.44
C VAL A 131 15.94 -7.51 -7.12
N VAL A 132 16.38 -6.86 -6.03
CA VAL A 132 16.17 -7.33 -4.66
C VAL A 132 15.71 -6.18 -3.77
N GLY A 133 15.06 -6.51 -2.65
CA GLY A 133 14.75 -5.54 -1.61
C GLY A 133 16.00 -5.17 -0.83
N LYS A 134 16.28 -3.86 -0.71
CA LYS A 134 17.28 -3.32 0.21
C LYS A 134 16.55 -2.72 1.41
N PRO A 135 16.92 -3.10 2.66
CA PRO A 135 16.32 -2.51 3.84
C PRO A 135 16.48 -0.98 3.86
N ASP A 136 15.42 -0.26 4.13
CA ASP A 136 15.35 1.20 4.13
C ASP A 136 14.71 1.69 5.43
N ASP A 137 15.23 2.78 6.00
CA ASP A 137 14.78 3.25 7.32
C ASP A 137 13.41 3.94 7.26
N TYR A 138 12.98 4.41 6.08
CA TYR A 138 11.68 5.06 5.88
C TYR A 138 10.64 4.14 5.24
N TRP A 139 11.06 3.34 4.26
CA TRP A 139 10.15 2.52 3.44
C TRP A 139 10.09 1.04 3.85
N GLY A 140 10.90 0.64 4.84
CA GLY A 140 11.11 -0.76 5.23
C GLY A 140 12.04 -1.48 4.25
N GLU A 141 11.63 -1.56 2.97
CA GLU A 141 12.48 -2.02 1.86
C GLU A 141 12.29 -1.15 0.62
N THR A 142 13.36 -0.99 -0.17
CA THR A 142 13.33 -0.29 -1.46
C THR A 142 13.92 -1.17 -2.56
N PRO A 143 13.42 -1.10 -3.82
CA PRO A 143 13.97 -1.92 -4.88
C PRO A 143 15.39 -1.49 -5.24
N TYR A 144 16.27 -2.48 -5.29
CA TYR A 144 17.70 -2.33 -5.56
C TYR A 144 18.08 -3.20 -6.75
N ALA A 145 18.47 -2.56 -7.85
CA ALA A 145 18.73 -3.23 -9.11
C ALA A 145 20.22 -3.46 -9.32
N PHE A 146 20.59 -4.70 -9.63
CA PHE A 146 21.88 -5.07 -10.17
C PHE A 146 21.74 -5.27 -11.68
N VAL A 147 22.57 -4.59 -12.45
CA VAL A 147 22.48 -4.55 -13.91
C VAL A 147 23.82 -4.93 -14.52
N LYS A 148 23.79 -5.85 -15.49
CA LYS A 148 24.92 -6.13 -16.36
C LYS A 148 24.63 -5.51 -17.72
N LEU A 149 25.56 -4.71 -18.24
CA LEU A 149 25.44 -4.10 -19.56
C LEU A 149 25.94 -5.06 -20.65
N LYS A 150 25.44 -4.87 -21.88
CA LYS A 150 25.98 -5.54 -23.07
C LYS A 150 27.39 -5.05 -23.35
N GLU A 151 28.22 -5.91 -23.94
CA GLU A 151 29.57 -5.55 -24.36
C GLU A 151 29.52 -4.38 -25.35
N GLY A 152 30.37 -3.36 -25.12
CA GLY A 152 30.43 -2.16 -25.95
C GLY A 152 29.29 -1.14 -25.72
N CYS A 153 28.32 -1.44 -24.86
CA CYS A 153 27.30 -0.46 -24.44
C CYS A 153 27.71 0.25 -23.15
N SER A 154 27.21 1.48 -22.98
CA SER A 154 27.28 2.22 -21.72
C SER A 154 25.89 2.76 -21.38
N ALA A 155 25.60 2.85 -20.09
CA ALA A 155 24.42 3.50 -19.55
C ALA A 155 24.72 3.97 -18.12
N THR A 156 24.09 5.05 -17.70
CA THR A 156 24.20 5.56 -16.31
C THR A 156 23.13 4.95 -15.41
N ALA A 157 23.35 4.98 -14.09
CA ALA A 157 22.33 4.49 -13.14
C ALA A 157 21.04 5.32 -13.26
N GLU A 158 21.18 6.63 -13.43
CA GLU A 158 20.10 7.60 -13.61
C GLU A 158 19.28 7.32 -14.87
N GLU A 159 19.94 6.98 -15.99
CA GLU A 159 19.27 6.59 -17.23
C GLU A 159 18.40 5.34 -17.03
N ILE A 160 18.93 4.29 -16.39
CA ILE A 160 18.18 3.07 -16.13
C ILE A 160 17.00 3.33 -15.20
N ILE A 161 17.20 4.12 -14.13
CA ILE A 161 16.13 4.50 -13.20
C ILE A 161 15.03 5.28 -13.94
N LYS A 162 15.40 6.29 -14.72
CA LYS A 162 14.46 7.10 -15.49
C LYS A 162 13.70 6.27 -16.52
N PHE A 163 14.39 5.34 -17.19
CA PHE A 163 13.76 4.40 -18.11
C PHE A 163 12.70 3.55 -17.41
N CYS A 164 12.99 3.05 -16.20
CA CYS A 164 12.02 2.32 -15.40
C CYS A 164 10.85 3.22 -14.96
N GLN A 165 11.09 4.47 -14.54
CA GLN A 165 10.05 5.42 -14.10
C GLN A 165 9.08 5.85 -15.21
N ILE A 166 9.51 5.77 -16.48
CA ILE A 166 8.62 6.05 -17.63
C ILE A 166 7.66 4.88 -17.87
N ARG A 167 8.07 3.65 -17.53
CA ARG A 167 7.34 2.41 -17.82
C ARG A 167 6.62 1.81 -16.62
N LEU A 168 7.06 2.17 -15.42
CA LEU A 168 6.53 1.74 -14.13
C LEU A 168 6.14 2.98 -13.33
N SER A 169 5.28 2.81 -12.34
CA SER A 169 4.96 3.91 -11.44
C SER A 169 6.22 4.40 -10.69
N PRO A 170 6.39 5.70 -10.41
CA PRO A 170 7.63 6.24 -9.82
C PRO A 170 8.06 5.58 -8.51
N PHE A 171 7.12 5.09 -7.71
CA PHE A 171 7.41 4.38 -6.46
C PHE A 171 7.83 2.92 -6.65
N MET A 172 7.57 2.32 -7.82
CA MET A 172 8.00 0.96 -8.17
C MET A 172 9.41 0.94 -8.73
N ALA A 173 9.87 2.00 -9.38
CA ALA A 173 11.19 2.05 -9.98
C ALA A 173 12.31 1.85 -8.93
N PRO A 174 13.44 1.22 -9.31
CA PRO A 174 14.57 1.07 -8.40
C PRO A 174 15.08 2.42 -7.93
N ARG A 175 15.36 2.53 -6.62
CA ARG A 175 15.98 3.74 -6.05
C ARG A 175 17.50 3.76 -6.26
N THR A 176 18.08 2.60 -6.49
CA THR A 176 19.51 2.46 -6.75
C THR A 176 19.73 1.38 -7.79
N VAL A 177 20.56 1.69 -8.77
CA VAL A 177 21.06 0.77 -9.80
C VAL A 177 22.56 0.67 -9.63
N VAL A 178 23.08 -0.57 -9.61
CA VAL A 178 24.52 -0.84 -9.56
C VAL A 178 24.90 -1.76 -10.70
N PHE A 179 25.98 -1.42 -11.39
CA PHE A 179 26.53 -2.24 -12.45
C PHE A 179 27.46 -3.31 -11.87
N SER A 180 27.14 -4.58 -12.12
CA SER A 180 27.95 -5.71 -11.65
C SER A 180 27.60 -6.99 -12.39
N ASP A 181 28.51 -7.96 -12.39
CA ASP A 181 28.19 -9.33 -12.78
C ASP A 181 27.19 -9.98 -11.81
N LEU A 182 26.24 -10.71 -12.40
CA LEU A 182 25.18 -11.39 -11.67
C LEU A 182 25.61 -12.83 -11.36
N PRO A 183 25.67 -13.23 -10.07
CA PRO A 183 26.07 -14.58 -9.70
C PRO A 183 25.00 -15.57 -10.15
N MET A 184 25.39 -16.59 -10.93
CA MET A 184 24.49 -17.64 -11.40
C MET A 184 24.78 -18.97 -10.71
N THR A 185 23.78 -19.84 -10.57
CA THR A 185 23.97 -21.24 -10.21
C THR A 185 24.54 -22.04 -11.38
N SER A 186 25.00 -23.26 -11.14
CA SER A 186 25.36 -24.22 -12.20
C SER A 186 24.22 -24.52 -13.18
N THR A 187 22.97 -24.21 -12.79
CA THR A 187 21.77 -24.33 -13.62
C THR A 187 21.36 -23.03 -14.31
N GLY A 188 22.21 -21.98 -14.27
CA GLY A 188 21.96 -20.71 -14.97
C GLY A 188 20.88 -19.84 -14.31
N LYS A 189 20.59 -20.02 -13.01
CA LYS A 189 19.65 -19.16 -12.28
C LYS A 189 20.40 -18.12 -11.47
N THR A 190 19.94 -16.87 -11.51
CA THR A 190 20.53 -15.80 -10.69
C THR A 190 20.35 -16.07 -9.19
N GLN A 191 21.45 -16.01 -8.44
CA GLN A 191 21.49 -16.25 -6.99
C GLN A 191 21.07 -14.99 -6.22
N LYS A 192 19.76 -14.70 -6.17
CA LYS A 192 19.22 -13.51 -5.48
C LYS A 192 19.57 -13.42 -3.99
N HIS A 193 19.86 -14.54 -3.32
CA HIS A 193 20.34 -14.53 -1.92
C HIS A 193 21.65 -13.74 -1.78
N VAL A 194 22.64 -14.04 -2.62
CA VAL A 194 23.94 -13.35 -2.63
C VAL A 194 23.76 -11.85 -2.92
N LEU A 195 22.86 -11.51 -3.84
CA LEU A 195 22.54 -10.11 -4.16
C LEU A 195 21.87 -9.37 -2.99
N ARG A 196 20.98 -10.03 -2.24
CA ARG A 196 20.40 -9.46 -1.00
C ARG A 196 21.46 -9.18 0.05
N ASP A 197 22.41 -10.08 0.24
CA ASP A 197 23.50 -9.88 1.21
C ASP A 197 24.40 -8.71 0.80
N LYS A 198 24.71 -8.59 -0.50
CA LYS A 198 25.42 -7.42 -1.05
C LYS A 198 24.65 -6.12 -0.82
N ALA A 199 23.34 -6.10 -1.07
CA ALA A 199 22.49 -4.93 -0.86
C ALA A 199 22.41 -4.52 0.62
N LYS A 200 22.37 -5.48 1.54
CA LYS A 200 22.44 -5.24 3.00
C LYS A 200 23.79 -4.65 3.42
N ALA A 201 24.90 -5.21 2.93
CA ALA A 201 26.24 -4.72 3.24
C ALA A 201 26.44 -3.25 2.79
N MET A 202 25.93 -2.90 1.61
CA MET A 202 25.93 -1.52 1.11
C MET A 202 25.24 -0.53 2.07
N LYS A 203 24.13 -0.91 2.73
CA LYS A 203 23.48 -0.05 3.74
C LYS A 203 24.43 0.29 4.89
N SER A 204 25.22 -0.69 5.36
CA SER A 204 26.16 -0.50 6.45
C SER A 204 27.32 0.43 6.11
N LEU A 205 27.73 0.49 4.84
CA LEU A 205 28.80 1.38 4.36
C LEU A 205 28.35 2.84 4.38
N PHE A 206 27.14 3.14 3.88
CA PHE A 206 26.60 4.50 3.92
C PHE A 206 26.36 4.99 5.36
N LYS A 207 25.98 4.11 6.29
CA LYS A 207 25.76 4.46 7.70
C LYS A 207 27.05 4.80 8.45
N LYS A 208 28.20 4.23 8.03
CA LYS A 208 29.53 4.53 8.61
C LYS A 208 30.14 5.84 8.13
N ASN A 209 29.74 6.33 6.96
CA ASN A 209 30.28 7.56 6.37
C ASN A 209 29.50 8.82 6.78
N ILE A 210 28.48 8.69 7.63
CA ILE A 210 27.77 9.82 8.24
C ILE A 210 28.37 10.00 9.64
N THR A 211 29.45 10.77 9.73
CA THR A 211 29.86 11.38 11.00
C THR A 211 28.77 12.34 11.44
N PRO A 212 28.27 12.26 12.69
CA PRO A 212 27.33 13.26 13.20
C PRO A 212 28.07 14.61 13.28
N LEU A 213 27.47 15.63 12.67
CA LEU A 213 27.80 17.04 12.93
C LEU A 213 27.34 17.42 14.35
#